data_AF-A0A5U3G5N7-F1
#
_entry.id   AF-A0A5U3G5N7-F1
#
_cell.length_a   1.000
_cell.length_b   1.000
_cell.length_c   1.000
_cell.angle_alpha   90.00
_cell.angle_beta   90.00
_cell.angle_gamma   90.00
#
_symmetry.space_group_name_H-M   'P 1'
#
loop_
_entity.id
_entity.type
_entity.pdbx_description
1 polymer ?
#
loop_
_entity_poly.entity_id
_entity_poly.type
_entity_poly.pdbx_seq_one_letter_code
_entity_poly.pdbx_strand_id
1 'polypeptide(L)'
;MTGNKYATVDFDQINEKGLKSLITAINKTGTTVLEVESSNRATTKDGVKVKTAKLVLQDGQMLTIQVNDTGDISSVKLNGRVIPNAQSPDIKSLGAVMGRAA
;
A
#
# COMPACT_ATOMS: atom_id res chain seq x y z
N MET A 1 12.16 23.01 -7.22
CA MET A 1 11.56 22.25 -6.10
C MET A 1 11.71 20.78 -6.43
N THR A 2 12.72 20.12 -5.87
CA THR A 2 13.02 18.71 -6.11
C THR A 2 12.04 17.88 -5.30
N GLY A 3 10.81 17.75 -5.78
CA GLY A 3 9.80 16.92 -5.15
C GLY A 3 10.25 15.48 -5.26
N ASN A 4 10.76 14.91 -4.17
CA ASN A 4 10.90 13.47 -4.04
C ASN A 4 9.50 12.89 -4.23
N LYS A 5 9.20 12.46 -5.46
CA LYS A 5 7.95 11.77 -5.79
C LYS A 5 8.04 10.47 -5.02
N TYR A 6 7.23 10.32 -3.99
CA TYR A 6 7.00 9.03 -3.35
C TYR A 6 5.85 8.34 -4.09
N ALA A 7 5.71 7.04 -3.89
CA ALA A 7 4.56 6.29 -4.36
C ALA A 7 3.26 6.86 -3.76
N THR A 8 2.49 7.60 -4.56
CA THR A 8 1.20 8.16 -4.17
C THR A 8 0.05 7.36 -4.77
N VAL A 9 -1.06 7.31 -4.04
CA VAL A 9 -2.34 6.76 -4.47
C VAL A 9 -3.45 7.78 -4.21
N ASP A 10 -4.57 7.64 -4.91
CA ASP A 10 -5.73 8.49 -4.69
C ASP A 10 -6.35 8.21 -3.31
N PHE A 11 -6.23 9.17 -2.39
CA PHE A 11 -6.74 9.04 -1.02
C PHE A 11 -8.26 8.86 -0.96
N ASP A 12 -9.01 9.32 -1.96
CA ASP A 12 -10.47 9.12 -2.00
C ASP A 12 -10.85 7.71 -2.46
N GLN A 13 -9.91 6.97 -3.06
CA GLN A 13 -10.12 5.64 -3.64
C GLN A 13 -9.17 4.60 -3.03
N ILE A 14 -9.05 4.56 -1.70
CA ILE A 14 -8.31 3.48 -1.03
C ILE A 14 -9.18 2.23 -1.01
N ASN A 15 -9.29 1.58 -2.17
CA ASN A 15 -10.05 0.35 -2.45
C ASN A 15 -9.40 -0.35 -3.66
N GLU A 16 -9.97 -1.46 -4.12
CA GLU A 16 -9.43 -2.22 -5.25
C GLU A 16 -9.20 -1.36 -6.52
N LYS A 17 -10.10 -0.42 -6.79
CA LYS A 17 -10.01 0.45 -7.97
C LYS A 17 -8.83 1.41 -7.89
N GLY A 18 -8.68 2.16 -6.80
CA GLY A 18 -7.57 3.11 -6.67
C GLY A 18 -6.22 2.45 -6.38
N LEU A 19 -6.22 1.22 -5.86
CA LEU A 19 -5.01 0.44 -5.61
C LEU A 19 -4.58 -0.46 -6.79
N LYS A 20 -5.32 -0.43 -7.91
CA LYS A 20 -5.07 -1.30 -9.08
C LYS A 20 -3.62 -1.25 -9.58
N SER A 21 -3.00 -0.07 -9.61
CA SER A 21 -1.61 0.08 -10.06
C SER A 21 -0.62 -0.60 -9.11
N LEU A 22 -0.87 -0.53 -7.80
CA LEU A 22 -0.06 -1.18 -6.78
C LEU A 22 -0.24 -2.70 -6.82
N ILE A 23 -1.48 -3.18 -6.92
CA ILE A 23 -1.81 -4.59 -7.07
C ILE A 23 -1.13 -5.17 -8.31
N THR A 24 -1.21 -4.47 -9.44
CA THR A 24 -0.52 -4.87 -10.68
C THR A 24 0.99 -4.96 -10.48
N ALA A 25 1.59 -4.04 -9.72
CA ALA A 25 3.03 -4.06 -9.44
C ALA A 25 3.43 -5.25 -8.55
N ILE A 26 2.62 -5.57 -7.53
CA ILE A 26 2.82 -6.75 -6.68
C ILE A 26 2.72 -8.03 -7.51
N ASN A 27 1.66 -8.17 -8.32
CA ASN A 27 1.42 -9.35 -9.17
C ASN A 27 2.57 -9.64 -10.15
N LYS A 28 3.29 -8.61 -10.60
CA LYS A 28 4.48 -8.76 -11.47
C LYS A 28 5.68 -9.43 -10.78
N THR A 29 5.66 -9.58 -9.46
CA THR A 29 6.72 -10.28 -8.71
C THR A 29 6.51 -11.79 -8.61
N GLY A 30 5.35 -12.30 -9.04
CA GLY A 30 4.94 -13.69 -8.83
C GLY A 30 3.98 -13.89 -7.65
N THR A 31 3.78 -12.85 -6.84
CA THR A 31 2.84 -12.84 -5.71
C THR A 31 1.46 -12.36 -6.16
N THR A 32 0.43 -13.19 -6.04
CA THR A 32 -0.94 -12.80 -6.43
C THR A 32 -1.71 -12.20 -5.25
N VAL A 33 -2.26 -10.99 -5.45
CA VAL A 33 -3.29 -10.42 -4.57
C VAL A 33 -4.66 -11.02 -4.93
N LEU A 34 -5.32 -11.67 -3.97
CA LEU A 34 -6.64 -12.25 -4.13
C LEU A 34 -7.76 -11.26 -3.81
N GLU A 35 -7.60 -10.49 -2.74
CA GLU A 35 -8.66 -9.63 -2.23
C GLU A 35 -8.09 -8.32 -1.66
N VAL A 36 -8.90 -7.26 -1.75
CA VAL A 36 -8.61 -5.96 -1.15
C VAL A 36 -9.69 -5.63 -0.14
N GLU A 37 -9.36 -5.76 1.14
CA GLU A 37 -10.24 -5.28 2.21
C GLU A 37 -9.92 -3.82 2.52
N SER A 38 -10.87 -2.92 2.30
CA SER A 38 -10.74 -1.54 2.73
C SER A 38 -12.08 -0.95 3.10
N SER A 39 -12.14 -0.30 4.27
CA SER A 39 -13.30 0.50 4.66
C SER A 39 -13.33 1.87 3.95
N ASN A 40 -12.21 2.26 3.31
CA ASN A 40 -11.95 3.60 2.77
C ASN A 40 -12.27 4.74 3.75
N ARG A 41 -12.37 4.44 5.06
CA ARG A 41 -12.69 5.39 6.12
C ARG A 41 -11.39 5.95 6.67
N ALA A 42 -11.30 7.28 6.70
CA ALA A 42 -10.18 7.95 7.35
C ALA A 42 -10.29 7.81 8.88
N THR A 43 -9.15 7.56 9.50
CA THR A 43 -8.93 7.58 10.95
C THR A 43 -7.86 8.62 11.25
N THR A 44 -7.85 9.16 12.47
CA THR A 44 -6.79 10.10 12.88
C THR A 44 -5.71 9.34 13.62
N LYS A 45 -4.46 9.47 13.19
CA LYS A 45 -3.29 8.90 13.85
C LYS A 45 -2.24 9.99 13.99
N ASP A 46 -1.82 10.26 15.23
CA ASP A 46 -0.81 11.28 15.55
C ASP A 46 -1.13 12.67 14.93
N GLY A 47 -2.43 13.01 14.89
CA GLY A 47 -2.94 14.27 14.32
C GLY A 47 -3.13 14.28 12.80
N VAL A 48 -2.74 13.21 12.09
CA VAL A 48 -2.85 13.10 10.62
C VAL A 48 -3.99 12.16 10.23
N LYS A 49 -4.76 12.51 9.20
CA LYS A 49 -5.79 11.63 8.64
C LYS A 49 -5.13 10.54 7.81
N VAL A 50 -5.44 9.29 8.14
CA VAL A 50 -4.92 8.11 7.45
C VAL A 50 -6.03 7.12 7.11
N LYS A 51 -5.88 6.43 5.99
CA LYS A 51 -6.71 5.29 5.58
C LYS A 51 -5.86 4.05 5.52
N THR A 52 -6.49 2.90 5.77
CA THR A 52 -5.83 1.60 5.73
C THR A 52 -6.55 0.67 4.79
N ALA A 53 -5.79 -0.05 3.96
CA ALA A 53 -6.28 -1.18 3.18
C ALA A 53 -5.44 -2.42 3.48
N LYS A 54 -6.07 -3.59 3.40
CA LYS A 54 -5.42 -4.88 3.48
C LYS A 54 -5.51 -5.57 2.13
N LEU A 55 -4.42 -6.18 1.71
CA LEU A 55 -4.31 -7.00 0.52
C LEU A 55 -4.09 -8.43 1.00
N VAL A 56 -5.03 -9.31 0.71
CA VAL A 56 -4.90 -10.75 1.00
C VAL A 56 -4.18 -11.39 -0.17
N LEU A 57 -3.10 -12.10 0.12
CA LEU A 57 -2.27 -12.78 -0.87
C LEU A 57 -2.67 -14.24 -1.02
N GLN A 58 -2.31 -14.84 -2.16
CA GLN A 58 -2.70 -16.23 -2.49
C GLN A 58 -2.20 -17.30 -1.52
N ASP A 59 -1.13 -17.02 -0.80
CA ASP A 59 -0.53 -17.90 0.20
C ASP A 59 -1.11 -17.67 1.61
N GLY A 60 -2.15 -16.84 1.72
CA GLY A 60 -2.80 -16.47 2.99
C GLY A 60 -2.09 -15.35 3.74
N GLN A 61 -1.00 -14.80 3.21
CA GLN A 61 -0.35 -13.64 3.82
C GLN A 61 -1.18 -12.37 3.64
N MET A 62 -0.98 -11.40 4.53
CA MET A 62 -1.72 -10.15 4.55
C MET A 62 -0.78 -8.95 4.54
N LEU A 63 -0.86 -8.17 3.45
CA LEU A 63 -0.19 -6.89 3.34
C LEU A 63 -1.13 -5.77 3.78
N THR A 64 -0.78 -5.02 4.80
CA THR A 64 -1.52 -3.82 5.23
C THR A 64 -0.78 -2.57 4.80
N ILE A 65 -1.48 -1.68 4.09
CA ILE A 65 -0.97 -0.37 3.70
C ILE A 65 -1.69 0.73 4.46
N GLN A 66 -0.95 1.75 4.87
CA GLN A 66 -1.47 2.97 5.48
C GLN A 66 -1.13 4.15 4.58
N VAL A 67 -2.15 4.92 4.23
CA VAL A 67 -2.05 6.08 3.34
C VAL A 67 -2.48 7.32 4.10
N ASN A 68 -1.72 8.41 4.04
CA ASN A 68 -2.11 9.70 4.63
C ASN A 68 -2.99 10.53 3.67
N ASP A 69 -3.48 11.68 4.13
CA ASP A 69 -4.37 12.57 3.37
C ASP A 69 -3.73 13.21 2.13
N THR A 70 -2.40 13.21 2.01
CA THR A 70 -1.68 13.59 0.79
C THR A 70 -1.58 12.46 -0.24
N GLY A 71 -2.07 11.26 0.09
CA GLY A 71 -2.02 10.08 -0.77
C GLY A 71 -0.71 9.28 -0.67
N ASP A 72 0.21 9.66 0.22
CA ASP A 72 1.47 8.96 0.43
C ASP A 72 1.27 7.70 1.27
N ILE A 73 1.93 6.61 0.85
CA ILE A 73 1.97 5.37 1.63
C ILE A 73 2.98 5.55 2.76
N SER A 74 2.45 5.81 3.96
CA SER A 74 3.22 6.11 5.18
C SER A 74 3.75 4.88 5.91
N SER A 75 3.09 3.72 5.73
CA SER A 75 3.52 2.45 6.33
C SER A 75 3.03 1.27 5.51
N VAL A 76 3.85 0.23 5.43
CA VAL A 76 3.46 -1.09 4.90
C VAL A 76 3.84 -2.16 5.92
N LYS A 77 2.93 -3.12 6.14
CA LYS A 77 3.15 -4.26 7.03
C LYS A 77 2.82 -5.56 6.32
N LEU A 78 3.63 -6.59 6.56
CA LEU A 78 3.34 -7.97 6.17
C LEU A 78 3.05 -8.79 7.42
N ASN A 79 1.88 -9.42 7.49
CA ASN A 79 1.44 -10.22 8.63
C ASN A 79 1.61 -9.48 9.98
N GLY A 80 1.30 -8.17 9.97
CA GLY A 80 1.41 -7.28 11.14
C GLY A 80 2.82 -6.72 11.41
N ARG A 81 3.88 -7.21 10.73
CA ARG A 81 5.25 -6.72 10.87
C ARG A 81 5.55 -5.64 9.85
N VAL A 82 6.12 -4.52 10.26
CA VAL A 82 6.50 -3.43 9.35
C VAL A 82 7.58 -3.91 8.38
N ILE A 83 7.38 -3.66 7.08
CA ILE A 83 8.42 -3.88 6.07
C ILE A 83 9.36 -2.67 6.11
N PRO A 84 10.62 -2.82 6.54
CA PRO A 84 11.58 -1.73 6.53
C PRO A 84 11.84 -1.28 5.08
N ASN A 85 12.08 0.02 4.88
CA ASN A 85 12.33 0.62 3.56
C ASN A 85 11.20 0.44 2.54
N ALA A 86 9.96 0.26 2.99
CA ALA A 86 8.77 0.34 2.13
C ALA A 86 8.45 1.79 1.68
N GLN A 87 9.44 2.68 1.67
CA GLN A 87 9.38 3.98 1.03
C GLN A 87 10.05 3.86 -0.33
N SER A 88 9.28 4.04 -1.39
CA SER A 88 9.76 3.93 -2.76
C SER A 88 9.35 5.15 -3.56
N PRO A 89 10.17 5.55 -4.56
CA PRO A 89 9.92 6.75 -5.35
C PRO A 89 8.71 6.61 -6.29
N ASP A 90 8.22 5.38 -6.50
CA ASP A 90 7.08 5.12 -7.36
C ASP A 90 6.37 3.82 -6.96
N ILE A 91 5.11 3.70 -7.39
CA ILE A 91 4.22 2.57 -7.09
C ILE A 91 4.78 1.23 -7.61
N LYS A 92 5.54 1.23 -8.72
CA LYS A 92 6.10 -0.02 -9.27
C LYS A 92 7.20 -0.55 -8.35
N SER A 93 8.12 0.34 -7.95
CA SER A 93 9.19 0.01 -7.01
C SER A 93 8.62 -0.44 -5.67
N LEU A 94 7.58 0.24 -5.17
CA LEU A 94 6.91 -0.15 -3.93
C LEU A 94 6.28 -1.54 -4.03
N GLY A 95 5.50 -1.78 -5.09
CA GLY A 95 4.86 -3.08 -5.30
C GLY A 95 5.89 -4.21 -5.45
N ALA A 96 7.06 -3.93 -6.04
CA ALA A 96 8.15 -4.89 -6.12
C ALA A 96 8.74 -5.22 -4.73
N VAL A 97 8.93 -4.23 -3.86
CA VAL A 97 9.38 -4.43 -2.47
C VAL A 97 8.35 -5.24 -1.69
N MET A 98 7.07 -4.89 -1.82
CA MET A 98 5.96 -5.58 -1.15
C MET A 98 5.84 -7.04 -1.60
N GLY A 99 5.88 -7.28 -2.91
CA GLY A 99 5.74 -8.61 -3.48
C GLY A 99 6.93 -9.54 -3.18
N ARG A 100 8.15 -8.99 -3.05
CA ARG A 100 9.34 -9.76 -2.64
C ARG A 100 9.43 -10.04 -1.14
N ALA A 101 8.76 -9.22 -0.33
CA ALA A 101 8.75 -9.38 1.12
C ALA A 101 7.76 -10.46 1.58
N ALA A 102 6.69 -10.66 0.81
CA ALA A 102 5.73 -11.74 0.96
C ALA A 102 6.34 -13.08 0.52
#